data_AF-A0A935X531-F1
#
_entry.id   AF-A0A935X531-F1
#
_cell.length_a   1.000
_cell.length_b   1.000
_cell.length_c   1.000
_cell.angle_alpha   90.00
_cell.angle_beta   90.00
_cell.angle_gamma   90.00
#
_symmetry.space_group_name_H-M   'P 1'
#
loop_
_entity.id
_entity.type
_entity.pdbx_description
1 polymer ?
#
loop_
_entity_poly.entity_id
_entity_poly.type
_entity_poly.pdbx_seq_one_letter_code
_entity_poly.pdbx_strand_id
1 'polypeptide(L)'
;MDSTTATVAQVNMSGGTLTLSGNYVVGLSGSGTALQSGGALTASSLQLGPYAGTSGSFTFSGASSTMALSQLYVGVRGNGSFLMGNGTATLSSQFILGYFDTATNASFIQNGERSPPPPRSSAWTAARASSKRRALTRSPGPYTWATAQVARVATR
;
A
#
# COMPACT_ATOMS: atom_id res chain seq x y z
N MET A 1 29.56 -0.15 -24.53
CA MET A 1 28.26 0.53 -24.37
C MET A 1 27.88 0.40 -22.91
N ASP A 2 27.62 1.54 -22.30
CA ASP A 2 27.43 1.79 -20.87
C ASP A 2 26.33 0.90 -20.26
N SER A 3 26.69 0.13 -19.24
CA SER A 3 25.73 -0.54 -18.37
C SER A 3 25.20 0.55 -17.43
N THR A 4 24.12 1.20 -17.85
CA THR A 4 23.33 2.13 -17.03
C THR A 4 22.68 1.35 -15.89
N THR A 5 23.50 0.92 -14.93
CA THR A 5 23.05 0.44 -13.63
C THR A 5 22.44 1.64 -12.95
N ALA A 6 21.13 1.79 -13.11
CA ALA A 6 20.33 2.64 -12.25
C ALA A 6 20.79 2.33 -10.82
N THR A 7 21.29 3.33 -10.10
CA THR A 7 21.68 3.17 -8.71
C THR A 7 20.40 2.90 -7.92
N VAL A 8 20.08 1.61 -7.71
CA VAL A 8 18.92 1.19 -6.94
C VAL A 8 19.36 1.06 -5.49
N ALA A 9 18.83 1.93 -4.62
CA ALA A 9 18.98 1.77 -3.19
C ALA A 9 18.02 0.67 -2.69
N GLN A 10 18.53 -0.32 -1.95
CA GLN A 10 17.74 -1.43 -1.43
C GLN A 10 17.79 -1.50 0.10
N VAL A 11 16.63 -1.64 0.74
CA VAL A 11 16.49 -1.86 2.18
C VAL A 11 15.70 -3.14 2.43
N ASN A 12 16.17 -4.01 3.33
CA ASN A 12 15.47 -5.23 3.73
C ASN A 12 15.32 -5.29 5.25
N MET A 13 14.08 -5.39 5.72
CA MET A 13 13.74 -5.58 7.13
C MET A 13 13.10 -6.95 7.32
N SER A 14 13.82 -7.86 7.98
CA SER A 14 13.38 -9.22 8.27
C SER A 14 12.99 -9.44 9.75
N GLY A 15 13.14 -8.42 10.60
CA GLY A 15 12.84 -8.49 12.04
C GLY A 15 13.10 -7.16 12.75
N GLY A 16 12.86 -7.12 14.06
CA GLY A 16 13.04 -5.93 14.89
C GLY A 16 11.93 -4.89 14.75
N THR A 17 12.19 -3.67 15.23
CA THR A 17 11.25 -2.54 15.17
C THR A 17 11.95 -1.33 14.56
N LEU A 18 11.36 -0.79 13.50
CA LEU A 18 11.75 0.48 12.89
C LEU A 18 10.67 1.52 13.18
N THR A 19 11.00 2.50 14.02
CA THR A 19 10.12 3.62 14.34
C THR A 19 10.71 4.92 13.81
N LEU A 20 9.98 5.57 12.91
CA LEU A 20 10.32 6.86 12.33
C LEU A 20 9.30 7.90 12.82
N SER A 21 9.78 9.02 13.33
CA SER A 21 8.91 10.17 13.66
C SER A 21 8.42 10.91 12.41
N GLY A 22 9.10 10.71 11.27
CA GLY A 22 8.83 11.38 10.00
C GLY A 22 8.34 10.46 8.89
N ASN A 23 8.59 10.89 7.65
CA ASN A 23 8.22 10.17 6.45
C ASN A 23 9.26 9.09 6.14
N TYR A 24 8.81 7.88 5.85
CA TYR A 24 9.62 6.88 5.18
C TYR A 24 9.51 7.09 3.68
N VAL A 25 10.63 7.43 3.04
CA VAL A 25 10.66 7.74 1.61
C VAL A 25 11.47 6.71 0.86
N VAL A 26 10.88 6.14 -0.20
CA VAL A 26 11.55 5.19 -1.11
C VAL A 26 11.61 5.82 -2.50
N GLY A 27 12.82 5.92 -3.04
CA GLY A 27 13.09 6.56 -4.33
C GLY A 27 13.15 8.09 -4.25
N LEU A 28 13.90 8.66 -3.30
CA LEU A 28 13.98 10.13 -3.12
C LEU A 28 14.66 10.85 -4.31
N SER A 29 15.77 10.32 -4.84
CA SER A 29 16.56 11.00 -5.89
C SER A 29 16.88 10.08 -7.07
N GLY A 30 16.11 9.02 -7.23
CA GLY A 30 16.33 7.98 -8.23
C GLY A 30 15.42 6.79 -7.98
N SER A 31 15.95 5.59 -8.17
CA SER A 31 15.21 4.34 -7.95
C SER A 31 15.50 3.77 -6.56
N GLY A 32 14.45 3.39 -5.84
CA GLY A 32 14.56 2.77 -4.52
C GLY A 32 13.63 1.57 -4.38
N THR A 33 14.09 0.55 -3.66
CA THR A 33 13.30 -0.62 -3.30
C THR A 33 13.41 -0.89 -1.80
N ALA A 34 12.29 -1.25 -1.18
CA ALA A 34 12.25 -1.65 0.22
C ALA A 34 11.42 -2.92 0.38
N LEU A 35 11.91 -3.83 1.22
CA LEU A 35 11.24 -5.08 1.57
C LEU A 35 11.08 -5.16 3.09
N GLN A 36 9.86 -5.44 3.53
CA GLN A 36 9.56 -5.85 4.91
C GLN A 36 9.00 -7.26 4.89
N SER A 37 9.81 -8.20 5.34
CA SER A 37 9.46 -9.62 5.48
C SER A 37 9.30 -10.06 6.94
N GLY A 38 9.66 -9.20 7.89
CA GLY A 38 9.45 -9.43 9.33
C GLY A 38 9.44 -8.11 10.11
N GLY A 39 9.14 -8.19 11.42
CA GLY A 39 9.24 -7.06 12.34
C GLY A 39 8.10 -6.03 12.23
N ALA A 40 8.27 -4.90 12.93
CA ALA A 40 7.29 -3.82 13.02
C ALA A 40 7.84 -2.52 12.42
N LEU A 41 7.08 -1.91 11.50
CA LEU A 41 7.34 -0.58 10.96
C LEU A 41 6.33 0.41 11.53
N THR A 42 6.78 1.53 12.06
CA THR A 42 5.92 2.66 12.42
C THR A 42 6.49 3.93 11.83
N ALA A 43 5.70 4.66 11.07
CA ALA A 43 6.10 5.95 10.50
C ALA A 43 4.90 6.88 10.33
N SER A 44 5.14 8.19 10.22
CA SER A 44 4.07 9.16 9.98
C SER A 44 3.48 8.96 8.58
N SER A 45 4.33 8.85 7.56
CA SER A 45 3.88 8.46 6.23
C SER A 45 4.88 7.57 5.50
N LEU A 46 4.41 6.79 4.54
CA LEU A 46 5.25 6.10 3.55
C LEU A 46 5.01 6.73 2.18
N GLN A 47 6.07 7.18 1.52
CA GLN A 47 6.04 7.83 0.21
C GLN A 47 6.90 7.08 -0.80
N LEU A 48 6.27 6.63 -1.88
CA LEU A 48 6.93 5.90 -2.97
C LEU A 48 6.95 6.77 -4.23
N GLY A 49 8.15 7.13 -4.70
CA GLY A 49 8.32 8.04 -5.84
C GLY A 49 7.80 9.46 -5.56
N PRO A 50 8.37 10.18 -4.57
CA PRO A 50 7.92 11.53 -4.18
C PRO A 50 8.07 12.59 -5.28
N TYR A 51 9.05 12.44 -6.18
CA TYR A 51 9.40 13.46 -7.18
C TYR A 51 9.32 12.94 -8.63
N ALA A 52 9.15 13.86 -9.58
CA ALA A 52 9.16 13.52 -11.01
C ALA A 52 10.49 12.86 -11.41
N GLY A 53 10.43 11.83 -12.25
CA GLY A 53 11.61 11.06 -12.67
C GLY A 53 12.17 10.09 -11.62
N THR A 54 11.56 9.99 -10.44
CA THR A 54 11.97 9.03 -9.39
C THR A 54 11.08 7.79 -9.37
N SER A 55 11.58 6.69 -8.81
CA SER A 55 10.78 5.47 -8.65
C SER A 55 10.98 4.84 -7.26
N GLY A 56 9.87 4.51 -6.60
CA GLY A 56 9.86 3.84 -5.31
C GLY A 56 9.02 2.58 -5.33
N SER A 57 9.58 1.46 -4.86
CA SER A 57 8.84 0.21 -4.71
C SER A 57 8.94 -0.32 -3.28
N PHE A 58 7.82 -0.71 -2.69
CA PHE A 58 7.77 -1.29 -1.37
C PHE A 58 7.03 -2.63 -1.38
N THR A 59 7.66 -3.66 -0.84
CA THR A 59 7.06 -4.99 -0.66
C THR A 59 6.88 -5.28 0.82
N PHE A 60 5.66 -5.60 1.22
CA PHE A 60 5.29 -6.02 2.58
C PHE A 60 4.78 -7.47 2.53
N SER A 61 5.51 -8.44 3.05
CA SER A 61 5.19 -9.86 2.81
C SER A 61 5.25 -10.79 4.03
N GLY A 62 5.65 -10.30 5.20
CA GLY A 62 5.78 -11.14 6.38
C GLY A 62 4.45 -11.35 7.11
N ALA A 63 4.02 -12.59 7.29
CA ALA A 63 2.75 -12.92 7.96
C ALA A 63 2.63 -12.36 9.40
N SER A 64 3.75 -12.31 10.13
CA SER A 64 3.84 -11.70 11.46
C SER A 64 4.35 -10.25 11.44
N SER A 65 4.53 -9.67 10.26
CA SER A 65 4.96 -8.27 10.14
C SER A 65 3.81 -7.33 10.44
N THR A 66 4.14 -6.23 11.09
CA THR A 66 3.19 -5.14 11.32
C THR A 66 3.69 -3.84 10.72
N MET A 67 2.78 -3.03 10.21
CA MET A 67 3.07 -1.69 9.72
C MET A 67 1.98 -0.74 10.20
N ALA A 68 2.36 0.32 10.90
CA ALA A 68 1.45 1.36 11.34
C ALA A 68 1.87 2.69 10.72
N LEU A 69 1.02 3.25 9.85
CA LEU A 69 1.25 4.55 9.22
C LEU A 69 0.07 5.47 9.46
N SER A 70 0.31 6.78 9.47
CA SER A 70 -0.81 7.72 9.32
C SER A 70 -1.27 7.78 7.88
N GLN A 71 -0.33 7.89 6.93
CA GLN A 71 -0.63 8.02 5.51
C GLN A 71 0.27 7.15 4.64
N LEU A 72 -0.27 6.64 3.54
CA LEU A 72 0.49 5.92 2.51
C LEU A 72 0.24 6.59 1.15
N TYR A 73 1.32 7.06 0.53
CA TYR A 73 1.33 7.66 -0.79
C TYR A 73 2.13 6.80 -1.76
N VAL A 74 1.45 6.32 -2.80
CA VAL A 74 2.05 5.50 -3.85
C VAL A 74 2.00 6.28 -5.15
N GLY A 75 3.17 6.68 -5.65
CA GLY A 75 3.31 7.49 -6.85
C GLY A 75 2.84 8.92 -6.58
N VAL A 76 3.66 9.69 -5.85
CA VAL A 76 3.30 11.08 -5.50
C VAL A 76 3.39 11.97 -6.75
N ARG A 77 4.60 12.11 -7.31
CA ARG A 77 4.88 12.81 -8.58
C ARG A 77 5.64 11.94 -9.57
N GLY A 78 6.31 10.91 -9.09
CA GLY A 78 7.02 9.91 -9.88
C GLY A 78 6.29 8.57 -9.89
N ASN A 79 7.06 7.50 -10.00
CA ASN A 79 6.53 6.14 -10.09
C ASN A 79 6.52 5.51 -8.70
N GLY A 80 5.40 4.93 -8.28
CA GLY A 80 5.27 4.24 -7.01
C GLY A 80 4.62 2.88 -7.16
N SER A 81 5.16 1.86 -6.50
CA SER A 81 4.56 0.54 -6.43
C SER A 81 4.55 0.00 -5.01
N PHE A 82 3.38 -0.38 -4.51
CA PHE A 82 3.23 -1.04 -3.22
C PHE A 82 2.66 -2.44 -3.42
N LEU A 83 3.41 -3.45 -2.98
CA LEU A 83 3.01 -4.85 -3.00
C LEU A 83 2.79 -5.34 -1.57
N MET A 84 1.57 -5.76 -1.28
CA MET A 84 1.18 -6.38 -0.03
C MET A 84 0.96 -7.87 -0.25
N GLY A 85 1.82 -8.72 0.30
CA GLY A 85 1.57 -10.14 0.48
C GLY A 85 0.86 -10.37 1.81
N ASN A 86 1.58 -10.87 2.80
CA ASN A 86 1.03 -11.18 4.13
C ASN A 86 1.43 -10.14 5.19
N GLY A 87 0.71 -10.16 6.32
CA GLY A 87 0.96 -9.31 7.49
C GLY A 87 -0.22 -8.41 7.81
N THR A 88 -0.02 -7.44 8.70
CA THR A 88 -1.03 -6.42 9.03
C THR A 88 -0.43 -5.03 8.84
N ALA A 89 -1.03 -4.20 8.00
CA ALA A 89 -0.78 -2.77 8.01
C ALA A 89 -2.04 -2.00 8.39
N THR A 90 -1.86 -0.96 9.15
CA THR A 90 -2.94 -0.09 9.61
C THR A 90 -2.62 1.32 9.18
N LEU A 91 -3.59 1.95 8.51
CA LEU A 91 -3.54 3.37 8.14
C LEU A 91 -4.53 4.12 9.01
N SER A 92 -4.06 5.12 9.76
CA SER A 92 -4.94 5.90 10.62
C SER A 92 -5.64 7.05 9.89
N SER A 93 -5.19 7.42 8.68
CA SER A 93 -5.75 8.55 7.92
C SER A 93 -6.06 8.19 6.47
N GLN A 94 -5.05 8.10 5.59
CA GLN A 94 -5.29 8.04 4.15
C GLN A 94 -4.39 7.05 3.42
N PHE A 95 -4.98 6.40 2.41
CA PHE A 95 -4.27 5.69 1.35
C PHE A 95 -4.48 6.43 0.03
N ILE A 96 -3.41 6.84 -0.62
CA ILE A 96 -3.45 7.65 -1.84
C ILE A 96 -2.60 6.97 -2.91
N LEU A 97 -3.22 6.71 -4.07
CA LEU A 97 -2.61 6.12 -5.25
C LEU A 97 -2.64 7.14 -6.38
N GLY A 98 -1.47 7.67 -6.77
CA GLY A 98 -1.35 8.75 -7.76
C GLY A 98 -1.84 10.09 -7.20
N TYR A 99 -0.94 10.86 -6.57
CA TYR A 99 -1.34 12.09 -5.86
C TYR A 99 -1.36 13.35 -6.75
N PHE A 100 -0.34 13.53 -7.59
CA PHE A 100 -0.26 14.64 -8.55
C PHE A 100 -0.52 14.15 -9.98
N ASP A 101 -0.93 15.09 -10.84
CA ASP A 101 -1.16 14.91 -12.28
C ASP A 101 0.07 14.40 -13.05
N THR A 102 1.28 14.66 -12.53
CA THR A 102 2.53 14.13 -13.11
C THR A 102 2.83 12.68 -12.72
N ALA A 103 2.10 12.10 -11.77
CA ALA A 103 2.32 10.72 -11.32
C ALA A 103 2.04 9.77 -12.49
N THR A 104 3.11 9.23 -13.06
CA THR A 104 3.01 8.50 -14.32
C THR A 104 2.56 7.06 -14.10
N ASN A 105 2.98 6.44 -12.98
CA ASN A 105 2.65 5.07 -12.64
C ASN A 105 2.54 4.89 -11.13
N ALA A 106 1.33 4.70 -10.65
CA ALA A 106 1.05 4.33 -9.26
C ALA A 106 0.35 2.97 -9.25
N SER A 107 0.90 1.98 -8.55
CA SER A 107 0.29 0.65 -8.45
C SER A 107 0.24 0.13 -7.01
N PHE A 108 -0.89 -0.46 -6.66
CA PHE A 108 -1.05 -1.23 -5.45
C PHE A 108 -1.52 -2.63 -5.81
N ILE A 109 -0.86 -3.64 -5.26
CA ILE A 109 -1.17 -5.05 -5.45
C ILE A 109 -1.28 -5.69 -4.07
N GLN A 110 -2.39 -6.38 -3.81
CA GLN A 110 -2.57 -7.16 -2.59
C GLN A 110 -2.75 -8.63 -2.95
N ASN A 111 -1.96 -9.52 -2.38
CA ASN A 111 -1.98 -10.97 -2.63
C ASN A 111 -1.89 -11.35 -4.12
N GLY A 112 -1.26 -10.51 -4.95
CA GLY A 112 -1.19 -10.71 -6.41
C GLY A 112 -2.40 -10.17 -7.18
N GLU A 113 -3.42 -9.63 -6.51
CA GLU A 113 -4.53 -8.93 -7.14
C GLU A 113 -4.22 -7.43 -7.25
N ARG A 114 -4.23 -6.90 -8.48
CA ARG A 114 -4.02 -5.47 -8.74
C ARG A 114 -5.29 -4.71 -8.34
N SER A 115 -5.19 -3.69 -7.48
CA SER A 115 -6.36 -2.84 -7.21
C SER A 115 -6.81 -2.15 -8.50
N PRO A 116 -8.13 -2.09 -8.77
CA PRO A 116 -8.64 -1.36 -9.92
C PRO A 116 -8.31 0.14 -9.77
N PRO A 117 -8.11 0.88 -10.89
CA PRO A 117 -7.90 2.33 -10.84
C PRO A 117 -9.06 3.02 -10.11
N PRO A 118 -8.83 4.17 -9.45
CA PRO A 118 -9.88 4.87 -8.71
C PRO A 118 -11.08 5.16 -9.62
N PRO A 119 -12.32 4.84 -9.21
CA PRO A 119 -13.49 5.04 -10.04
C PRO A 119 -13.71 6.54 -10.26
N ARG A 120 -13.86 6.96 -11.52
CA ARG A 120 -14.40 8.29 -11.84
C ARG A 120 -15.85 8.30 -11.36
N SER A 121 -16.09 8.95 -10.24
CA SER A 121 -17.39 9.38 -9.68
C SER A 121 -18.57 8.38 -9.81
N SER A 122 -19.04 7.93 -8.64
CA SER A 122 -20.39 7.38 -8.38
C SER A 122 -20.83 6.10 -9.13
N ALA A 123 -20.55 4.92 -8.56
CA ALA A 123 -21.45 3.75 -8.56
C ALA A 123 -20.79 2.53 -7.88
N TRP A 124 -21.01 2.34 -6.58
CA TRP A 124 -20.94 0.99 -6.01
C TRP A 124 -22.23 0.26 -6.41
N THR A 125 -22.18 -0.52 -7.49
CA THR A 125 -23.21 -1.53 -7.79
C THR A 125 -22.56 -2.90 -7.64
N ALA A 126 -22.68 -3.50 -6.46
CA ALA A 126 -22.34 -4.91 -6.30
C ALA A 126 -23.61 -5.75 -6.40
N ALA A 127 -23.50 -6.81 -7.21
CA ALA A 127 -24.36 -7.97 -7.33
C ALA A 127 -25.74 -7.79 -8.00
N ARG A 128 -26.00 -8.67 -8.97
CA ARG A 128 -27.33 -8.89 -9.55
C ARG A 128 -28.30 -9.30 -8.46
N ALA A 129 -29.49 -8.70 -8.57
CA ALA A 129 -30.80 -9.16 -8.08
C ALA A 129 -31.09 -9.10 -6.56
N SER A 130 -31.94 -8.10 -6.26
CA SER A 130 -33.22 -8.24 -5.54
C SER A 130 -33.28 -7.96 -4.03
N SER A 131 -33.89 -6.79 -3.78
CA SER A 131 -34.91 -6.51 -2.76
C SER A 131 -34.50 -5.95 -1.39
N LYS A 132 -35.01 -4.73 -1.19
CA LYS A 132 -35.28 -3.97 0.05
C LYS A 132 -34.19 -3.00 0.53
N ARG A 133 -34.41 -1.76 0.13
CA ARG A 133 -33.82 -0.52 0.64
C ARG A 133 -33.93 -0.42 2.16
N ARG A 134 -32.82 -0.16 2.84
CA ARG A 134 -32.80 0.65 4.06
C ARG A 134 -31.46 1.37 4.14
N ALA A 135 -31.51 2.69 4.02
CA ALA A 135 -30.37 3.55 4.28
C ALA A 135 -29.96 3.40 5.76
N LEU A 136 -28.67 3.20 6.04
CA LEU A 136 -28.12 3.37 7.37
C LEU A 136 -26.80 4.15 7.28
N THR A 137 -26.81 5.31 7.93
CA THR A 137 -25.72 6.27 8.14
C THR A 137 -24.65 5.75 9.11
N ARG A 138 -23.43 6.34 9.09
CA ARG A 138 -22.27 6.29 10.05
C ARG A 138 -21.14 5.31 9.67
N SER A 139 -19.84 5.50 9.98
CA SER A 139 -19.06 6.38 10.89
C SER A 139 -17.60 6.44 10.37
N PRO A 140 -16.79 7.50 10.57
CA PRO A 140 -15.37 7.43 10.27
C PRO A 140 -14.67 6.58 11.35
N GLY A 141 -14.22 5.38 10.99
CA GLY A 141 -13.40 4.50 11.82
C GLY A 141 -12.10 4.13 11.09
N PRO A 142 -11.06 3.69 11.81
CA PRO A 142 -9.78 3.33 11.21
C PRO A 142 -9.95 2.17 10.22
N TYR A 143 -9.32 2.28 9.04
CA TYR A 143 -9.34 1.21 8.05
C TYR A 143 -8.41 0.06 8.51
N THR A 144 -8.95 -0.87 9.29
CA THR A 144 -8.29 -2.15 9.61
C THR A 144 -8.69 -3.18 8.58
N TRP A 145 -7.78 -3.54 7.67
CA TRP A 145 -7.97 -4.72 6.83
C TRP A 145 -7.42 -5.93 7.59
N ALA A 146 -8.30 -6.59 8.36
CA ALA A 146 -8.00 -7.88 8.96
C ALA A 146 -8.48 -8.98 8.01
N THR A 147 -7.61 -9.95 7.72
CA THR A 147 -7.92 -11.12 6.89
C THR A 147 -9.13 -11.87 7.49
N ALA A 148 -10.22 -11.99 6.73
CA ALA A 148 -11.26 -12.96 7.06
C ALA A 148 -10.62 -14.35 6.99
N GLN A 149 -10.59 -15.06 8.11
CA GLN A 149 -10.11 -16.44 8.15
C GLN A 149 -10.98 -17.29 7.21
N VAL A 150 -10.32 -18.10 6.37
CA VAL A 150 -10.99 -19.14 5.58
C VAL A 150 -11.64 -20.12 6.56
N ALA A 151 -12.94 -20.01 6.75
CA ALA A 151 -13.72 -21.02 7.45
C ALA A 151 -13.66 -22.31 6.61
N ARG A 152 -12.91 -23.31 7.09
CA ARG A 152 -12.95 -24.65 6.52
C ARG A 152 -14.35 -25.21 6.76
N VAL A 153 -15.08 -25.48 5.69
CA VAL A 153 -16.28 -26.30 5.76
C VAL A 153 -15.82 -27.72 6.07
N ALA A 154 -16.09 -28.16 7.30
CA ALA A 154 -15.99 -29.57 7.66
C ALA A 154 -17.20 -30.28 7.04
N THR A 155 -16.96 -31.08 6.00
CA THR A 155 -17.93 -32.06 5.52
C THR A 155 -17.85 -33.29 6.42
N ARG A 156 -18.99 -33.67 7.01
CA ARG A 156 -19.29 -35.05 7.40
C ARG A 156 -20.26 -35.61 6.38
#